data_AF-A0A518BKH1-F1
#
_entry.id   AF-A0A518BKH1-F1
#
_cell.length_a   1.000
_cell.length_b   1.000
_cell.length_c   1.000
_cell.angle_alpha   90.00
_cell.angle_beta   90.00
_cell.angle_gamma   90.00
#
_symmetry.space_group_name_H-M   'P 1'
#
loop_
_entity.id
_entity.type
_entity.pdbx_description
1 polymer ?
#
loop_
_entity_poly.entity_id
_entity_poly.type
_entity_poly.pdbx_seq_one_letter_code
_entity_poly.pdbx_strand_id
1 'polypeptide(L)' 'MKAFFRALGTRSSTAVELLVGVWNSEFWWLVPLVLVLLSVSIIFVFLQAAPLVAPFVYTVF' A
#
# COMPACT_ATOMS: atom_id res chain seq x y z
N MET A 1 6.55 15.99 22.99
CA MET A 1 5.56 15.14 22.28
C MET A 1 4.59 15.94 21.39
N LYS A 2 3.89 16.97 21.88
CA LYS A 2 2.89 17.73 21.07
C LYS A 2 3.45 18.39 19.79
N ALA A 3 4.70 18.83 19.80
CA ALA A 3 5.36 19.42 18.64
C ALA A 3 5.61 18.41 17.49
N PHE A 4 5.88 17.14 17.84
CA PHE A 4 6.12 16.07 16.87
C PHE A 4 4.84 15.69 16.12
N PHE A 5 3.71 15.62 16.82
CA PHE A 5 2.40 15.38 16.19
C PHE A 5 1.94 16.53 15.29
N ARG A 6 2.30 17.79 15.61
CA ARG A 6 2.05 18.93 14.70
C ARG A 6 2.90 18.88 13.44
N ALA A 7 4.17 18.49 13.55
CA ALA A 7 5.07 18.33 12.40
C ALA A 7 4.70 17.13 11.51
N LEU A 8 4.17 16.05 12.11
CA LEU A 8 3.55 14.95 11.36
C LEU A 8 2.27 15.42 10.67
N GLY A 9 1.44 16.21 11.35
CA GLY A 9 0.17 16.74 10.84
C GLY A 9 0.31 17.55 9.55
N THR A 10 1.33 18.40 9.45
CA THR A 10 1.58 19.19 8.23
C THR A 10 2.03 18.33 7.05
N ARG A 11 2.85 17.30 7.28
CA ARG A 11 3.29 16.37 6.21
C ARG A 11 2.21 15.38 5.81
N SER A 12 1.38 14.94 6.76
CA SER A 12 0.23 14.10 6.47
C SER A 12 -0.82 14.83 5.64
N SER A 13 -0.93 16.15 5.77
CA SER A 13 -1.83 16.96 4.93
C SER A 13 -1.50 16.79 3.44
N THR A 14 -0.24 16.94 3.06
CA THR A 14 0.20 16.77 1.67
C THR A 14 -0.03 15.33 1.17
N ALA A 15 0.24 14.32 2.00
CA ALA A 15 -0.01 12.92 1.61
C ALA A 15 -1.50 12.63 1.38
N VAL A 16 -2.38 13.20 2.22
CA VAL A 16 -3.83 13.08 2.07
C VAL A 16 -4.32 13.83 0.82
N GLU A 17 -3.82 15.03 0.55
CA GLU A 17 -4.15 15.78 -0.67
C GLU A 17 -3.78 15.00 -1.94
N LEU A 18 -2.64 14.31 -1.95
CA LEU A 18 -2.25 13.45 -3.08
C LEU A 18 -3.18 12.25 -3.23
N LEU A 19 -3.54 11.58 -2.14
CA LEU A 19 -4.50 10.47 -2.17
C LEU A 19 -5.88 10.90 -2.67
N VAL A 20 -6.37 12.04 -2.19
CA VAL A 20 -7.63 12.66 -2.64
C VAL A 20 -7.53 13.09 -4.10
N GLY A 21 -6.38 13.61 -4.53
CA GLY A 21 -6.10 13.97 -5.93
C GLY A 21 -6.19 12.77 -6.86
N VAL A 22 -5.57 11.65 -6.50
CA VAL A 22 -5.69 10.39 -7.25
C VAL A 22 -7.14 9.91 -7.28
N TRP A 23 -7.87 10.04 -6.18
CA TRP A 23 -9.27 9.63 -6.08
C TRP A 23 -10.22 10.45 -6.98
N ASN A 24 -9.93 11.73 -7.18
CA ASN A 24 -10.74 12.62 -8.04
C ASN A 24 -10.24 12.69 -9.49
N SER A 25 -9.15 12.01 -9.83
CA SER A 25 -8.56 12.02 -11.17
C SER A 25 -9.20 10.99 -12.10
N GLU A 26 -8.95 11.12 -13.40
CA GLU A 26 -9.28 10.10 -14.41
C GLU A 26 -8.61 8.74 -14.15
N PHE A 27 -7.62 8.69 -13.26
CA PHE A 27 -6.90 7.48 -12.83
C PHE A 27 -7.53 6.78 -11.63
N TRP A 28 -8.77 7.11 -11.25
CA TRP A 28 -9.46 6.45 -10.13
C TRP A 28 -9.47 4.91 -10.23
N TRP A 29 -9.50 4.37 -11.45
CA TRP A 29 -9.42 2.92 -11.73
C TRP A 29 -8.08 2.27 -11.37
N LEU A 30 -6.99 3.03 -11.21
CA LEU A 30 -5.72 2.51 -10.69
C LEU A 30 -5.80 2.20 -9.20
N VAL A 31 -6.65 2.91 -8.45
CA VAL A 31 -6.79 2.70 -7.00
C VAL A 31 -7.22 1.27 -6.66
N PRO A 32 -8.30 0.70 -7.23
CA PRO A 32 -8.67 -0.69 -6.96
C PRO A 32 -7.60 -1.68 -7.44
N LEU A 33 -6.90 -1.41 -8.55
CA LEU A 33 -5.79 -2.26 -9.01
C LEU A 33 -4.65 -2.30 -7.98
N VAL A 34 -4.22 -1.13 -7.50
CA VAL A 34 -3.17 -1.01 -6.48
C VAL A 34 -3.61 -1.69 -5.18
N LEU A 35 -4.87 -1.54 -4.76
CA LEU A 35 -5.39 -2.22 -3.57
C LEU A 35 -5.32 -3.74 -3.70
N VAL A 36 -5.72 -4.30 -4.84
CA VAL A 36 -5.62 -5.74 -5.11
C VAL A 36 -4.16 -6.19 -5.04
N LEU A 37 -3.24 -5.47 -5.70
CA LEU A 37 -1.81 -5.78 -5.67
C LEU A 37 -1.23 -5.74 -4.25
N LEU A 38 -1.64 -4.75 -3.45
CA LEU A 38 -1.24 -4.62 -2.05
C LEU A 38 -1.76 -5.79 -1.21
N SER A 39 -3.04 -6.15 -1.35
CA SER A 39 -3.62 -7.29 -0.65
C SER A 39 -2.94 -8.61 -1.02
N VAL A 40 -2.69 -8.85 -2.31
CA VAL A 40 -1.96 -10.06 -2.77
C VAL A 40 -0.55 -10.09 -2.21
N SER A 41 0.15 -8.96 -2.21
CA SER A 41 1.51 -8.85 -1.65
C SER A 41 1.52 -9.17 -0.16
N ILE A 42 0.55 -8.65 0.60
CA ILE A 42 0.40 -8.96 2.04
C ILE A 42 0.17 -10.46 2.24
N ILE A 43 -0.71 -11.07 1.45
CA ILE A 43 -0.98 -12.52 1.51
C ILE A 43 0.30 -13.33 1.24
N PHE A 44 1.11 -12.90 0.27
CA PHE A 44 2.37 -13.56 -0.07
C PHE A 44 3.43 -13.51 1.04
N VAL A 45 3.47 -12.44 1.84
CA VAL A 45 4.33 -12.35 3.05
C VAL A 45 4.03 -13.46 4.06
N PHE A 46 2.80 -13.96 4.09
CA PHE A 46 2.44 -15.11 4.94
C PHE A 46 2.64 -16.46 4.24
N LEU A 47 2.38 -16.55 2.93
CA LEU A 47 2.55 -17.80 2.16
C LEU A 47 4.01 -18.25 2.09
N GLN A 48 4.97 -17.32 2.08
CA GLN A 48 6.40 -17.67 2.16
C GLN A 48 6.79 -18.39 3.46
N ALA A 49 5.98 -18.30 4.53
CA ALA A 49 6.24 -19.03 5.77
C ALA A 49 5.84 -20.51 5.67
N ALA A 50 5.06 -20.90 4.65
CA ALA A 50 4.66 -22.29 4.41
C ALA A 50 5.73 -23.02 3.59
N PRO A 51 6.40 -24.07 4.13
CA PRO A 51 7.54 -24.72 3.48
C PRO A 51 7.26 -25.27 2.08
N LEU A 52 6.03 -25.75 1.86
CA LEU A 52 5.59 -26.33 0.59
C LEU A 52 5.20 -25.26 -0.45
N VAL A 53 4.88 -24.04 -0.01
CA VAL A 53 4.35 -22.96 -0.88
C VAL A 53 5.42 -21.92 -1.22
N ALA A 54 6.39 -21.71 -0.32
CA ALA A 54 7.47 -20.74 -0.50
C ALA A 54 8.20 -20.81 -1.86
N PRO A 55 8.51 -21.99 -2.43
CA PRO A 55 9.18 -22.06 -3.74
C PRO A 55 8.40 -21.40 -4.88
N PHE A 56 7.06 -21.46 -4.84
CA PHE A 56 6.21 -20.86 -5.88
C PHE A 56 6.17 -19.33 -5.75
N VAL A 57 6.28 -18.79 -4.53
CA VAL A 57 6.37 -17.34 -4.32
C VAL A 57 7.62 -16.77 -5.02
N TYR A 58 8.75 -17.50 -4.97
CA TYR A 58 9.99 -17.11 -5.67
C TYR A 58 9.95 -17.25 -7.19
N THR A 59 8.95 -17.91 -7.76
CA THR A 59 8.79 -17.97 -9.23
C THR A 59 8.00 -16.79 -9.79
N VAL A 60 7.24 -16.10 -8.94
CA VAL A 60 6.39 -14.97 -9.33
C VAL A 60 7.15 -13.63 -9.27
N PHE A 61 8.22 -13.54 -8.46
CA PHE A 61 9.10 -12.37 -8.30
C PHE A 61 10.56 -12.76 -8.51
#